data_AF-A0AAU4GUL6-F1
#
_entry.id   AF-A0AAU4GUL6-F1
#
_cell.length_a   1.000
_cell.length_b   1.000
_cell.length_c   1.000
_cell.angle_alpha   90.00
_cell.angle_beta   90.00
_cell.angle_gamma   90.00
#
_symmetry.space_group_name_H-M   'P 1'
#
loop_
_entity.id
_entity.type
_entity.pdbx_description
1 polymer ?
#
loop_
_entity_poly.entity_id
_entity_poly.type
_entity_poly.pdbx_seq_one_letter_code
_entity_poly.pdbx_strand_id
1 'polypeptide(L)'
;MKVARTYLWAVATALGMYAQRRGVNAFCIRWRATANPTGLYARYHGGVMTKQVDDYRESKALRFGNTEERMPKTRRAGGVESRCDQVLTTKVGLHIPVGLAFEEWERAGRQLSGLLNSSSWWLGDWLIYGKDQYADRYERGIRAAGLQYQTLRNYAWVSRRFELHRRRSALSFQHHAELASLPVDEQEAWLDRAERMKWNTKQLRNAIRAEREGASEQTNAVAATRRLAVPDSRLQWWHKAAAHSGTELEEWVTATLDAAASQVLMEADQHLPLD
;
A
#
# COMPACT_ATOMS: atom_id res chain seq x y z
N MET A 1 -35.07 -26.27 26.46
CA MET A 1 -34.15 -26.01 25.33
C MET A 1 -34.88 -25.27 24.20
N LYS A 2 -35.00 -23.93 24.28
CA LYS A 2 -35.64 -23.10 23.23
C LYS A 2 -35.30 -21.60 23.35
N VAL A 3 -34.06 -21.25 23.76
CA VAL A 3 -33.64 -19.84 23.91
C VAL A 3 -32.31 -19.51 23.21
N ALA A 4 -31.64 -20.48 22.57
CA ALA A 4 -30.34 -20.25 21.93
C ALA A 4 -30.40 -19.95 20.40
N ARG A 5 -31.60 -19.69 19.85
CA ARG A 5 -31.79 -19.46 18.40
C ARG A 5 -32.09 -18.01 18.00
N THR A 6 -32.30 -17.11 18.96
CA THR A 6 -32.61 -15.69 18.69
C THR A 6 -31.38 -14.77 18.70
N TYR A 7 -30.25 -15.17 19.30
CA TYR A 7 -29.05 -14.32 19.34
C TYR A 7 -28.14 -14.43 18.10
N LEU A 8 -28.24 -15.51 17.32
CA LEU A 8 -27.48 -15.69 16.08
C LEU A 8 -28.04 -14.92 14.88
N TRP A 9 -29.27 -14.42 14.96
CA TRP A 9 -29.85 -13.56 13.90
C TRP A 9 -29.54 -12.06 14.11
N ALA A 10 -29.29 -11.63 15.35
CA ALA A 10 -28.97 -10.24 15.68
C ALA A 10 -27.53 -9.85 15.30
N VAL A 11 -26.56 -10.77 15.38
CA VAL A 11 -25.15 -10.48 15.04
C VAL A 11 -24.90 -10.59 13.52
N ALA A 12 -25.64 -11.45 12.81
CA ALA A 12 -25.54 -11.58 11.35
C ALA A 12 -26.14 -10.37 10.62
N THR A 13 -27.18 -9.72 11.17
CA THR A 13 -27.78 -8.52 10.59
C THR A 13 -26.93 -7.26 10.83
N ALA A 14 -26.15 -7.21 11.92
CA ALA A 14 -25.25 -6.09 12.23
C ALA A 14 -23.97 -6.06 11.36
N LEU A 15 -23.48 -7.22 10.90
CA LEU A 15 -22.34 -7.30 9.99
C LEU A 15 -22.74 -7.27 8.51
N GLY A 16 -23.97 -7.69 8.17
CA GLY A 16 -24.51 -7.62 6.80
C GLY A 16 -24.99 -6.22 6.37
N MET A 17 -25.48 -5.38 7.29
CA MET A 17 -25.98 -4.04 6.94
C MET A 17 -24.92 -2.93 6.99
N TYR A 18 -23.71 -3.19 7.50
CA TYR A 18 -22.61 -2.20 7.47
C TYR A 18 -21.82 -2.20 6.13
N ALA A 19 -21.97 -3.25 5.32
CA ALA A 19 -21.29 -3.39 4.02
C ALA A 19 -22.07 -2.79 2.82
N GLN A 20 -23.32 -2.33 3.01
CA GLN A 20 -24.16 -1.79 1.93
C GLN A 20 -24.32 -0.25 1.98
N ARG A 21 -23.73 0.46 2.96
CA ARG A 21 -23.97 1.91 3.17
C ARG A 21 -22.76 2.84 3.02
N ARG A 22 -21.60 2.33 2.58
CA ARG A 22 -20.52 3.19 2.07
C ARG A 22 -20.15 2.66 0.69
N GLY A 23 -20.56 3.39 -0.35
CA GLY A 23 -20.12 3.18 -1.73
C GLY A 23 -18.61 3.43 -1.85
N VAL A 24 -17.82 2.52 -1.30
CA VAL A 24 -16.37 2.52 -1.42
C VAL A 24 -16.08 1.72 -2.68
N ASN A 25 -15.82 2.44 -3.76
CA ASN A 25 -15.25 1.88 -4.98
C ASN A 25 -14.05 1.03 -4.59
N ALA A 26 -14.19 -0.29 -4.76
CA ALA A 26 -13.08 -1.20 -4.78
C ALA A 26 -12.12 -0.70 -5.86
N PHE A 27 -10.95 -0.21 -5.46
CA PHE A 27 -9.87 0.09 -6.38
C PHE A 27 -9.32 -1.26 -6.87
N CYS A 28 -10.04 -1.85 -7.83
CA CYS A 28 -9.59 -2.97 -8.62
C CYS A 28 -8.34 -2.51 -9.36
N ILE A 29 -7.19 -3.03 -8.95
CA ILE A 29 -5.96 -2.95 -9.74
C ILE A 29 -6.24 -3.73 -11.03
N ARG A 30 -6.60 -2.99 -12.09
CA ARG A 30 -6.90 -3.51 -13.42
C ARG A 30 -5.60 -3.97 -14.07
N TRP A 31 -5.28 -5.26 -13.97
CA TRP A 31 -4.26 -5.88 -14.83
C TRP A 31 -4.91 -6.27 -16.16
N ARG A 32 -4.44 -5.63 -17.23
CA ARG A 32 -4.75 -6.01 -18.63
C ARG A 32 -3.96 -7.28 -18.93
N ALA A 33 -4.64 -8.43 -18.94
CA ALA A 33 -4.07 -9.68 -19.41
C ALA A 33 -3.97 -9.65 -20.94
N THR A 34 -2.77 -9.54 -21.48
CA THR A 34 -2.51 -9.94 -22.88
C THR A 34 -2.40 -11.46 -22.91
N ALA A 35 -3.38 -12.10 -23.54
CA ALA A 35 -3.41 -13.51 -23.80
C ALA A 35 -2.22 -13.93 -24.69
N ASN A 36 -1.55 -15.01 -24.33
CA ASN A 36 -0.83 -15.84 -25.28
C ASN A 36 -1.20 -17.31 -25.00
N PRO A 37 -1.93 -18.00 -25.90
CA PRO A 37 -2.33 -19.38 -25.72
C PRO A 37 -1.34 -20.30 -26.44
N THR A 38 -0.70 -21.22 -25.73
CA THR A 38 -0.14 -22.45 -26.34
C THR A 38 0.37 -23.42 -25.26
N GLY A 39 -0.05 -24.69 -25.38
CA GLY A 39 0.64 -25.88 -24.86
C GLY A 39 0.29 -26.30 -23.43
N LEU A 40 -0.72 -27.14 -23.18
CA LEU A 40 -0.76 -28.62 -23.33
C LEU A 40 -0.41 -29.39 -22.03
N TYR A 41 -1.43 -30.12 -21.55
CA TYR A 41 -1.48 -31.36 -20.76
C TYR A 41 -0.76 -31.48 -19.40
N ALA A 42 -1.54 -31.74 -18.35
CA ALA A 42 -1.46 -33.03 -17.62
C ALA A 42 -2.76 -33.29 -16.84
N ARG A 43 -3.51 -34.30 -17.29
CA ARG A 43 -4.64 -34.93 -16.63
C ARG A 43 -4.08 -35.96 -15.63
N TYR A 44 -4.47 -35.91 -14.37
CA TYR A 44 -4.31 -37.05 -13.45
C TYR A 44 -5.59 -37.33 -12.68
N HIS A 45 -5.92 -38.63 -12.70
CA HIS A 45 -7.05 -39.30 -12.07
C HIS A 45 -6.91 -39.38 -10.54
N GLY A 46 -8.04 -39.69 -9.90
CA GLY A 46 -8.24 -39.59 -8.46
C GLY A 46 -7.44 -40.54 -7.58
N GLY A 47 -7.29 -40.09 -6.33
CA GLY A 47 -6.81 -40.85 -5.20
C GLY A 47 -7.41 -40.26 -3.93
N VAL A 48 -8.34 -40.99 -3.33
CA VAL A 48 -8.89 -40.70 -2.00
C VAL A 48 -7.75 -40.93 -1.00
N MET A 49 -7.37 -39.91 -0.23
CA MET A 49 -6.47 -40.09 0.90
C MET A 49 -7.08 -39.41 2.14
N THR A 50 -7.34 -40.27 3.12
CA THR A 50 -7.93 -40.03 4.43
C THR A 50 -7.17 -38.97 5.22
N LYS A 51 -7.92 -38.07 5.87
CA LYS A 51 -7.41 -37.10 6.85
C LYS A 51 -6.84 -37.84 8.06
N GLN A 52 -5.54 -37.72 8.29
CA GLN A 52 -4.93 -38.01 9.58
C GLN A 52 -4.48 -36.68 10.18
N VAL A 53 -5.16 -36.30 11.26
CA VAL A 53 -4.87 -35.11 12.05
C VAL A 53 -3.94 -35.58 13.16
N ASP A 54 -2.63 -35.41 12.97
CA ASP A 54 -1.68 -35.65 14.04
C ASP A 54 -1.61 -34.42 14.94
N ASP A 55 -2.10 -34.60 16.15
CA ASP A 55 -2.12 -33.65 17.27
C ASP A 55 -0.71 -33.58 17.88
N TYR A 56 0.14 -32.69 17.35
CA TYR A 56 1.46 -32.44 17.90
C TYR A 56 1.44 -31.26 18.88
N ARG A 57 1.40 -31.60 20.17
CA ARG A 57 1.42 -30.70 21.32
C ARG A 57 2.87 -30.35 21.68
N GLU A 58 3.43 -29.30 21.07
CA GLU A 58 4.71 -28.73 21.50
C GLU A 58 4.57 -27.23 21.78
N SER A 59 4.52 -26.88 23.07
CA SER A 59 4.65 -25.51 23.58
C SER A 59 6.11 -25.08 23.45
N LYS A 60 6.56 -24.72 22.24
CA LYS A 60 7.92 -24.25 22.03
C LYS A 60 7.97 -22.73 22.16
N ALA A 61 8.77 -22.23 23.11
CA ALA A 61 9.16 -20.83 23.14
C ALA A 61 10.00 -20.54 21.88
N LEU A 62 9.45 -19.77 20.94
CA LEU A 62 10.20 -19.25 19.80
C LEU A 62 11.23 -18.26 20.34
N ARG A 63 12.50 -18.69 20.43
CA ARG A 63 13.61 -17.78 20.73
C ARG A 63 13.98 -17.03 19.46
N PHE A 64 13.63 -15.75 19.41
CA PHE A 64 14.26 -14.80 18.51
C PHE A 64 15.32 -14.04 19.30
N GLY A 65 16.56 -14.11 18.83
CA GLY A 65 17.75 -13.71 19.57
C GLY A 65 17.83 -12.21 19.81
N ASN A 66 18.16 -11.85 21.05
CA ASN A 66 18.97 -10.68 21.34
C ASN A 66 20.36 -11.19 21.73
N THR A 67 21.37 -10.68 21.04
CA THR A 67 22.78 -10.82 21.39
C THR A 67 22.99 -10.12 22.73
N GLU A 68 23.21 -10.88 23.80
CA GLU A 68 23.77 -10.34 25.03
C GLU A 68 25.18 -10.90 25.22
N GLU A 69 26.14 -9.97 25.23
CA GLU A 69 27.54 -10.22 25.56
C GLU A 69 27.68 -10.85 26.95
N ARG A 70 28.61 -11.78 27.01
CA ARG A 70 28.86 -12.69 28.12
C ARG A 70 29.82 -12.06 29.14
N MET A 71 29.35 -11.78 30.35
CA MET A 71 30.19 -11.47 31.53
C MET A 71 29.66 -12.18 32.79
N PRO A 72 30.51 -12.53 33.78
CA PRO A 72 30.35 -13.76 34.57
C PRO A 72 29.53 -13.64 35.87
N LYS A 73 29.08 -14.83 36.31
CA LYS A 73 28.13 -15.12 37.37
C LYS A 73 28.59 -14.70 38.77
N THR A 74 27.73 -14.01 39.50
CA THR A 74 27.74 -14.04 40.97
C THR A 74 26.63 -14.96 41.46
N ARG A 75 27.01 -16.04 42.14
CA ARG A 75 26.09 -17.02 42.74
C ARG A 75 25.39 -16.42 43.95
N ARG A 76 24.05 -16.39 43.95
CA ARG A 76 23.25 -16.51 45.17
C ARG A 76 22.19 -17.58 44.98
N ALA A 77 22.15 -18.48 45.95
CA ALA A 77 21.28 -19.64 46.01
C ALA A 77 19.99 -19.30 46.77
N GLY A 78 18.88 -19.88 46.32
CA GLY A 78 17.71 -20.18 47.14
C GLY A 78 16.48 -19.29 46.92
N GLY A 79 15.39 -19.90 46.41
CA GLY A 79 14.04 -19.56 46.86
C GLY A 79 13.03 -19.12 45.81
N VAL A 80 12.38 -20.12 45.18
CA VAL A 80 11.01 -20.12 44.63
C VAL A 80 10.75 -19.31 43.34
N GLU A 81 10.11 -19.99 42.40
CA GLU A 81 9.90 -19.64 41.01
C GLU A 81 8.98 -18.42 40.80
N SER A 82 9.54 -17.27 40.38
CA SER A 82 8.79 -16.19 39.72
C SER A 82 8.50 -16.57 38.26
N ARG A 83 7.81 -17.68 38.03
CA ARG A 83 7.34 -18.11 36.69
C ARG A 83 5.88 -17.76 36.43
N CYS A 84 5.18 -17.15 37.39
CA CYS A 84 3.75 -16.82 37.29
C CYS A 84 3.45 -15.42 36.72
N ASP A 85 4.44 -14.54 36.55
CA ASP A 85 4.19 -13.13 36.19
C ASP A 85 4.34 -12.84 34.68
N GLN A 86 4.57 -13.87 33.85
CA GLN A 86 4.83 -13.67 32.43
C GLN A 86 3.56 -13.88 31.58
N VAL A 87 3.34 -12.95 30.65
CA VAL A 87 2.32 -13.11 29.59
C VAL A 87 2.75 -14.23 28.64
N LEU A 88 1.89 -15.23 28.42
CA LEU A 88 2.17 -16.38 27.58
C LEU A 88 1.37 -16.36 26.27
N THR A 89 2.04 -16.47 25.14
CA THR A 89 1.42 -16.60 23.81
C THR A 89 1.19 -18.07 23.46
N THR A 90 -0.02 -18.42 23.06
CA THR A 90 -0.37 -19.74 22.50
C THR A 90 -0.82 -19.58 21.05
N LYS A 91 -1.03 -20.70 20.33
CA LYS A 91 -1.56 -20.68 18.96
C LYS A 91 -2.93 -20.01 18.85
N VAL A 92 -3.75 -20.05 19.91
CA VAL A 92 -5.16 -19.63 19.88
C VAL A 92 -5.49 -18.49 20.83
N GLY A 93 -4.51 -17.94 21.56
CA GLY A 93 -4.78 -16.88 22.52
C GLY A 93 -3.58 -16.46 23.35
N LEU A 94 -3.79 -15.42 24.14
CA LEU A 94 -2.84 -14.83 25.07
C LEU A 94 -3.30 -15.11 26.50
N HIS A 95 -2.46 -15.75 27.31
CA HIS A 95 -2.73 -15.94 28.74
C HIS A 95 -2.05 -14.82 29.52
N ILE A 96 -2.85 -14.00 30.19
CA ILE A 96 -2.40 -12.88 31.03
C ILE A 96 -2.64 -13.29 32.49
N PRO A 97 -1.61 -13.31 33.34
CA PRO A 97 -1.78 -13.67 34.74
C PRO A 97 -2.62 -12.62 35.48
N VAL A 98 -3.39 -13.08 36.45
CA VAL A 98 -4.20 -12.20 37.31
C VAL A 98 -3.25 -11.36 38.17
N GLY A 99 -3.47 -10.05 38.22
CA GLY A 99 -2.63 -9.12 38.99
C GLY A 99 -1.38 -8.63 38.27
N LEU A 100 -1.25 -8.88 36.96
CA LEU A 100 -0.16 -8.34 36.14
C LEU A 100 -0.08 -6.81 36.26
N ALA A 101 1.13 -6.29 36.52
CA ALA A 101 1.35 -4.85 36.59
C ALA A 101 1.11 -4.17 35.23
N PHE A 102 0.66 -2.91 35.26
CA PHE A 102 0.32 -2.16 34.06
C PHE A 102 1.51 -2.05 33.10
N GLU A 103 2.72 -1.82 33.62
CA GLU A 103 3.95 -1.66 32.84
C GLU A 103 4.33 -2.95 32.12
N GLU A 104 4.04 -4.11 32.72
CA GLU A 104 4.29 -5.42 32.11
C GLU A 104 3.26 -5.75 31.04
N TRP A 105 1.98 -5.44 31.31
CA TRP A 105 0.92 -5.52 30.32
C TRP A 105 1.21 -4.63 29.09
N GLU A 106 1.64 -3.39 29.33
CA GLU A 106 1.99 -2.42 28.29
C GLU A 106 3.21 -2.90 27.47
N ARG A 107 4.24 -3.42 28.15
CA ARG A 107 5.42 -4.01 27.49
C ARG A 107 5.02 -5.20 26.61
N ALA A 108 4.18 -6.10 27.11
CA ALA A 108 3.69 -7.24 26.32
C ALA A 108 2.90 -6.76 25.09
N GLY A 109 2.06 -5.73 25.24
CA GLY A 109 1.35 -5.10 24.14
C GLY A 109 2.29 -4.55 23.05
N ARG A 110 3.35 -3.84 23.45
CA ARG A 110 4.38 -3.34 22.51
C ARG A 110 5.11 -4.48 21.79
N GLN A 111 5.47 -5.55 22.50
CA GLN A 111 6.14 -6.71 21.91
C GLN A 111 5.24 -7.43 20.90
N LEU A 112 3.96 -7.64 21.23
CA LEU A 112 2.98 -8.24 20.32
C LEU A 112 2.79 -7.38 19.07
N SER A 113 2.68 -6.07 19.24
CA SER A 113 2.59 -5.13 18.11
C SER A 113 3.83 -5.20 17.22
N GLY A 114 5.02 -5.24 17.80
CA GLY A 114 6.28 -5.39 17.08
C GLY A 114 6.36 -6.70 16.29
N LEU A 115 5.94 -7.82 16.90
CA LEU A 115 5.88 -9.13 16.25
C LEU A 115 4.93 -9.12 15.06
N LEU A 116 3.71 -8.60 15.23
CA LEU A 116 2.71 -8.51 14.17
C LEU A 116 3.19 -7.64 13.02
N ASN A 117 3.74 -6.46 13.32
CA ASN A 117 4.26 -5.54 12.30
C ASN A 117 5.46 -6.11 11.54
N SER A 118 6.30 -6.92 12.21
CA SER A 118 7.48 -7.54 11.61
C SER A 118 7.16 -8.80 10.80
N SER A 119 6.11 -9.53 11.17
CA SER A 119 5.75 -10.81 10.55
C SER A 119 5.53 -10.72 9.03
N SER A 120 4.94 -9.62 8.55
CA SER A 120 4.74 -9.39 7.12
C SER A 120 6.06 -9.24 6.36
N TRP A 121 7.06 -8.59 6.95
CA TRP A 121 8.40 -8.49 6.37
C TRP A 121 9.07 -9.87 6.30
N TRP A 122 9.06 -10.63 7.41
CA TRP A 122 9.68 -11.95 7.44
C TRP A 122 9.07 -12.92 6.43
N LEU A 123 7.74 -12.90 6.29
CA LEU A 123 7.04 -13.72 5.30
C LEU A 123 7.36 -13.28 3.87
N GLY A 124 7.51 -11.97 3.64
CA GLY A 124 7.93 -11.43 2.36
C GLY A 124 9.35 -11.86 1.99
N ASP A 125 10.30 -11.70 2.90
CA ASP A 125 11.70 -12.08 2.73
C ASP A 125 11.87 -13.58 2.53
N TRP A 126 11.18 -14.39 3.34
CA TRP A 126 11.13 -15.84 3.20
C TRP A 126 10.62 -16.26 1.82
N LEU A 127 9.59 -15.58 1.31
CA LEU A 127 9.03 -15.88 -0.01
C LEU A 127 9.96 -15.45 -1.15
N ILE A 128 10.66 -14.32 -1.01
CA ILE A 128 11.66 -13.87 -1.98
C ILE A 128 12.78 -14.91 -2.08
N TYR A 129 13.38 -15.26 -0.93
CA TYR A 129 14.45 -16.25 -0.85
C TYR A 129 14.01 -17.60 -1.43
N GLY A 130 12.82 -18.09 -1.03
CA GLY A 130 12.31 -19.39 -1.48
C GLY A 130 12.09 -19.46 -3.00
N LYS A 131 11.68 -18.36 -3.64
CA LYS A 131 11.50 -18.31 -5.09
C LYS A 131 12.83 -18.50 -5.83
N ASP A 132 13.88 -17.86 -5.33
CA ASP A 132 15.18 -17.86 -5.99
C ASP A 132 15.94 -19.18 -5.76
N GLN A 133 15.71 -19.85 -4.63
CA GLN A 133 16.45 -21.05 -4.23
C GLN A 133 15.74 -22.38 -4.51
N TYR A 134 14.39 -22.39 -4.57
CA TYR A 134 13.62 -23.64 -4.56
C TYR A 134 12.55 -23.68 -5.65
N ALA A 135 12.94 -23.49 -6.92
CA ALA A 135 12.00 -23.43 -8.05
C ALA A 135 10.97 -24.58 -8.09
N ASP A 136 11.42 -25.82 -7.92
CA ASP A 136 10.61 -27.05 -7.98
C ASP A 136 9.75 -27.31 -6.72
N ARG A 137 10.16 -26.74 -5.56
CA ARG A 137 9.54 -26.98 -4.25
C ARG A 137 8.84 -25.75 -3.67
N TYR A 138 8.89 -24.61 -4.36
CA TYR A 138 8.35 -23.33 -3.92
C TYR A 138 6.86 -23.40 -3.61
N GLU A 139 6.06 -23.98 -4.50
CA GLU A 139 4.62 -24.13 -4.26
C GLU A 139 4.30 -25.05 -3.09
N ARG A 140 5.11 -26.09 -2.88
CA ARG A 140 4.96 -26.98 -1.73
C ARG A 140 5.24 -26.24 -0.42
N GLY A 141 6.28 -25.39 -0.40
CA GLY A 141 6.59 -24.52 0.74
C GLY A 141 5.45 -23.54 1.05
N ILE A 142 4.88 -22.90 0.03
CA ILE A 142 3.72 -22.00 0.18
C ILE A 142 2.52 -22.74 0.78
N ARG A 143 2.18 -23.93 0.26
CA ARG A 143 1.06 -24.72 0.77
C ARG A 143 1.27 -25.12 2.23
N ALA A 144 2.49 -25.48 2.61
CA ALA A 144 2.83 -25.83 3.99
C ALA A 144 2.73 -24.63 4.96
N ALA A 145 3.00 -23.41 4.50
CA ALA A 145 2.88 -22.20 5.32
C ALA A 145 1.42 -21.86 5.70
N GLY A 146 0.42 -22.44 5.02
CA GLY A 146 -0.99 -22.30 5.37
C GLY A 146 -1.60 -20.91 5.16
N LEU A 147 -0.87 -19.97 4.54
CA LEU A 147 -1.34 -18.63 4.23
C LEU A 147 -1.85 -18.52 2.78
N GLN A 148 -2.79 -17.59 2.57
CA GLN A 148 -3.34 -17.33 1.24
C GLN A 148 -2.26 -16.78 0.31
N TYR A 149 -2.10 -17.40 -0.87
CA TYR A 149 -1.06 -17.05 -1.83
C TYR A 149 -1.04 -15.57 -2.21
N GLN A 150 -2.21 -14.95 -2.40
CA GLN A 150 -2.32 -13.53 -2.75
C GLN A 150 -1.71 -12.62 -1.68
N THR A 151 -1.85 -12.98 -0.40
CA THR A 151 -1.28 -12.22 0.72
C THR A 151 0.24 -12.32 0.72
N LEU A 152 0.78 -13.54 0.57
CA LEU A 152 2.21 -13.78 0.47
C LEU A 152 2.83 -13.03 -0.72
N ARG A 153 2.17 -13.07 -1.88
CA ARG A 153 2.61 -12.35 -3.08
C ARG A 153 2.69 -10.84 -2.84
N ASN A 154 1.72 -10.27 -2.13
CA ASN A 154 1.76 -8.85 -1.75
C ASN A 154 2.93 -8.57 -0.80
N TYR A 155 3.15 -9.40 0.21
CA TYR A 155 4.26 -9.24 1.14
C TYR A 155 5.62 -9.29 0.47
N ALA A 156 5.83 -10.24 -0.44
CA ALA A 156 7.05 -10.32 -1.24
C ALA A 156 7.21 -9.13 -2.17
N TRP A 157 6.13 -8.63 -2.78
CA TRP A 157 6.21 -7.47 -3.65
C TRP A 157 6.68 -6.22 -2.88
N VAL A 158 6.09 -5.93 -1.71
CA VAL A 158 6.54 -4.80 -0.87
C VAL A 158 7.96 -5.03 -0.37
N SER A 159 8.30 -6.24 0.06
CA SER A 159 9.65 -6.57 0.57
C SER A 159 10.75 -6.43 -0.48
N ARG A 160 10.43 -6.64 -1.78
CA ARG A 160 11.34 -6.33 -2.90
C ARG A 160 11.47 -4.83 -3.18
N ARG A 161 10.42 -4.05 -2.93
CA ARG A 161 10.43 -2.59 -3.16
C ARG A 161 11.20 -1.85 -2.08
N PHE A 162 11.29 -2.41 -0.88
CA PHE A 162 12.02 -1.86 0.25
C PHE A 162 13.05 -2.87 0.76
N GLU A 163 14.28 -2.75 0.29
CA GLU A 163 15.42 -3.51 0.82
C GLU A 163 15.61 -3.24 2.32
N LEU A 164 16.25 -4.17 3.04
CA LEU A 164 16.40 -4.14 4.50
C LEU A 164 16.85 -2.78 5.05
N HIS A 165 17.80 -2.12 4.39
CA HIS A 165 18.35 -0.82 4.83
C HIS A 165 17.40 0.37 4.60
N ARG A 166 16.39 0.23 3.73
CA ARG A 166 15.38 1.27 3.45
C ARG A 166 14.12 1.13 4.31
N ARG A 167 14.00 0.04 5.08
CA ARG A 167 12.84 -0.22 5.94
C ARG A 167 12.95 0.61 7.21
N ARG A 168 11.94 1.43 7.49
CA ARG A 168 11.93 2.31 8.66
C ARG A 168 11.21 1.65 9.81
N SER A 169 11.93 1.36 10.89
CA SER A 169 11.38 0.69 12.09
C SER A 169 10.27 1.51 12.77
N ALA A 170 10.29 2.84 12.62
CA ALA A 170 9.25 3.74 13.09
C ALA A 170 7.92 3.63 12.31
N LEU A 171 7.94 3.04 11.10
CA LEU A 171 6.79 2.94 10.21
C LEU A 171 6.37 1.48 10.01
N SER A 172 5.06 1.21 10.09
CA SER A 172 4.55 -0.14 9.89
C SER A 172 4.71 -0.63 8.45
N PHE A 173 4.66 -1.95 8.25
CA PHE A 173 4.62 -2.58 6.91
C PHE A 173 3.57 -1.95 6.00
N GLN A 174 2.41 -1.56 6.54
CA GLN A 174 1.34 -0.96 5.74
C GLN A 174 1.73 0.40 5.18
N HIS A 175 2.49 1.24 5.89
CA HIS A 175 2.99 2.51 5.33
C HIS A 175 3.80 2.26 4.05
N HIS A 176 4.70 1.28 4.11
CA HIS A 176 5.52 0.88 2.97
C HIS A 176 4.64 0.30 1.85
N ALA A 177 3.61 -0.49 2.17
CA ALA A 177 2.68 -1.03 1.19
C ALA A 177 1.93 0.04 0.40
N GLU A 178 1.50 1.14 1.03
CA GLU A 178 0.84 2.26 0.32
C GLU A 178 1.79 2.93 -0.70
N LEU A 179 3.08 2.95 -0.40
CA LEU A 179 4.11 3.64 -1.18
C LEU A 179 4.81 2.75 -2.21
N ALA A 180 4.69 1.43 -2.09
CA ALA A 180 5.43 0.45 -2.90
C ALA A 180 5.24 0.60 -4.43
N SER A 181 4.14 1.23 -4.86
CA SER A 181 3.87 1.49 -6.28
C SER A 181 4.54 2.76 -6.82
N LEU A 182 4.99 3.68 -5.95
CA LEU A 182 5.64 4.93 -6.33
C LEU A 182 7.09 4.71 -6.79
N PRO A 183 7.69 5.66 -7.52
CA PRO A 183 9.13 5.73 -7.74
C PRO A 183 9.92 5.83 -6.43
N VAL A 184 11.19 5.40 -6.45
CA VAL A 184 12.05 5.34 -5.25
C VAL A 184 12.19 6.71 -4.58
N ASP A 185 12.37 7.77 -5.35
CA ASP A 185 12.55 9.12 -4.80
C ASP A 185 11.30 9.61 -4.08
N GLU A 186 10.12 9.37 -4.66
CA GLU A 186 8.84 9.67 -4.02
C GLU A 186 8.62 8.82 -2.76
N GLN A 187 9.00 7.53 -2.79
CA GLN A 187 8.92 6.68 -1.60
C GLN A 187 9.71 7.27 -0.44
N GLU A 188 10.96 7.68 -0.65
CA GLU A 188 11.80 8.25 0.40
C GLU A 188 11.22 9.55 0.95
N ALA A 189 10.80 10.46 0.07
CA ALA A 189 10.18 11.72 0.47
C ALA A 189 8.92 11.51 1.34
N TRP A 190 8.08 10.54 0.96
CA TRP A 190 6.87 10.22 1.72
C TRP A 190 7.16 9.52 3.03
N LEU A 191 8.14 8.62 3.07
CA LEU A 191 8.57 7.97 4.30
C LEU A 191 9.15 9.00 5.29
N ASP A 192 9.98 9.94 4.82
CA ASP A 192 10.54 11.04 5.64
C ASP A 192 9.43 11.89 6.24
N ARG A 193 8.46 12.26 5.41
CA ARG A 193 7.31 13.06 5.85
C ARG A 193 6.46 12.30 6.86
N ALA A 194 6.19 11.03 6.62
CA ALA A 194 5.39 10.19 7.51
C ALA A 194 6.05 10.01 8.88
N GLU A 195 7.36 9.78 8.90
CA GLU A 195 8.14 9.61 10.14
C GLU A 195 8.22 10.92 10.93
N ARG A 196 8.59 12.02 10.27
CA ARG A 196 8.70 13.35 10.89
C ARG A 196 7.37 13.82 11.48
N MET A 197 6.27 13.63 10.74
CA MET A 197 4.94 14.06 11.14
C MET A 197 4.20 13.03 12.00
N LYS A 198 4.83 11.87 12.28
CA LYS A 198 4.26 10.74 13.01
C LYS A 198 2.89 10.32 12.47
N TRP A 199 2.76 10.27 11.15
CA TRP A 199 1.51 9.93 10.52
C TRP A 199 1.16 8.47 10.71
N ASN A 200 -0.13 8.20 10.88
CA ASN A 200 -0.67 6.88 10.62
C ASN A 200 -0.95 6.66 9.12
N THR A 201 -1.21 5.43 8.73
CA THR A 201 -1.42 5.05 7.32
C THR A 201 -2.58 5.80 6.66
N LYS A 202 -3.64 6.13 7.40
CA LYS A 202 -4.78 6.89 6.86
C LYS A 202 -4.39 8.33 6.56
N GLN A 203 -3.61 8.96 7.44
CA GLN A 203 -3.08 10.31 7.24
C GLN A 203 -2.14 10.33 6.03
N LEU A 204 -1.25 9.33 5.92
CA LEU A 204 -0.37 9.17 4.75
C LEU A 204 -1.19 9.06 3.44
N ARG A 205 -2.20 8.18 3.38
CA ARG A 205 -3.08 8.06 2.21
C ARG A 205 -3.77 9.35 1.84
N ASN A 206 -4.27 10.09 2.83
CA ASN A 206 -4.94 11.36 2.59
C ASN A 206 -3.97 12.41 2.06
N ALA A 207 -2.74 12.46 2.58
CA ALA A 207 -1.73 13.39 2.11
C ALA A 207 -1.31 13.09 0.66
N ILE A 208 -1.10 11.81 0.32
CA ILE A 208 -0.79 11.39 -1.06
C ILE A 208 -1.92 11.78 -2.02
N ARG A 209 -3.17 11.58 -1.61
CA ARG A 209 -4.33 11.97 -2.43
C ARG A 209 -4.37 13.48 -2.65
N ALA A 210 -4.20 14.27 -1.59
CA ALA A 210 -4.21 15.73 -1.69
C ALA A 210 -3.09 16.28 -2.59
N GLU A 211 -1.88 15.69 -2.54
CA GLU A 211 -0.77 16.12 -3.41
C GLU A 211 -1.05 15.82 -4.89
N ARG A 212 -1.70 14.68 -5.19
CA ARG A 212 -2.12 14.34 -6.56
C ARG A 212 -3.25 15.23 -7.07
N GLU A 213 -4.22 15.55 -6.22
CA GLU A 213 -5.31 16.47 -6.54
C GLU A 213 -4.78 17.88 -6.81
N GLY A 214 -3.90 18.40 -5.95
CA GLY A 214 -3.23 19.69 -6.17
C GLY A 214 -2.42 19.72 -7.46
N ALA A 215 -1.60 18.70 -7.74
CA ALA A 215 -0.86 18.60 -8.99
C ALA A 215 -1.78 18.58 -10.23
N SER A 216 -2.95 17.94 -10.13
CA SER A 216 -3.95 17.94 -11.19
C SER A 216 -4.65 19.29 -11.39
N GLU A 217 -4.84 20.06 -10.32
CA GLU A 217 -5.41 21.40 -10.39
C GLU A 217 -4.40 22.41 -10.96
N GLN A 218 -3.13 22.33 -10.58
CA GLN A 218 -2.07 23.17 -11.17
C GLN A 218 -1.85 22.88 -12.66
N THR A 219 -1.85 21.61 -13.08
CA THR A 219 -1.72 21.25 -14.51
C THR A 219 -2.95 21.67 -15.33
N ASN A 220 -4.16 21.55 -14.78
CA ASN A 220 -5.37 22.07 -15.43
C ASN A 220 -5.43 23.60 -15.47
N ALA A 221 -4.87 24.30 -14.47
CA ALA A 221 -4.84 25.76 -14.44
C ALA A 221 -3.90 26.36 -15.51
N VAL A 222 -2.78 25.70 -15.79
CA VAL A 222 -1.85 26.11 -16.87
C VAL A 222 -2.43 25.81 -18.26
N ALA A 223 -3.29 24.79 -18.37
CA ALA A 223 -3.97 24.41 -19.62
C ALA A 223 -5.46 24.76 -19.64
N ALA A 224 -5.88 25.85 -18.99
CA ALA A 224 -7.28 26.28 -19.03
C ALA A 224 -7.63 26.79 -20.45
N THR A 225 -8.01 25.88 -21.34
CA THR A 225 -8.57 26.19 -22.67
C THR A 225 -9.85 27.02 -22.48
N ARG A 226 -9.72 28.36 -22.49
CA ARG A 226 -10.86 29.26 -22.50
C ARG A 226 -11.46 29.27 -23.91
N ARG A 227 -12.57 28.56 -24.09
CA ARG A 227 -13.31 28.56 -25.35
C ARG A 227 -14.02 29.90 -25.52
N LEU A 228 -13.64 30.66 -26.53
CA LEU A 228 -14.36 31.86 -26.95
C LEU A 228 -15.51 31.42 -27.88
N ALA A 229 -16.76 31.78 -27.53
CA ALA A 229 -17.88 31.58 -28.45
C ALA A 229 -17.81 32.63 -29.57
N VAL A 230 -17.57 32.17 -30.80
CA VAL A 230 -17.52 33.02 -31.99
C VAL A 230 -18.85 32.87 -32.75
N PRO A 231 -19.58 33.96 -33.04
CA PRO A 231 -20.77 33.90 -33.89
C PRO A 231 -20.44 33.37 -35.29
N ASP A 232 -21.32 32.54 -35.86
CA ASP A 232 -21.11 31.89 -37.17
C ASP A 232 -20.79 32.88 -38.30
N SER A 233 -21.36 34.09 -38.25
CA SER A 233 -21.09 35.16 -39.22
C SER A 233 -19.62 35.60 -39.23
N ARG A 234 -18.95 35.60 -38.08
CA ARG A 234 -17.52 35.91 -37.97
C ARG A 234 -16.66 34.74 -38.41
N LEU A 235 -17.05 33.52 -38.06
CA LEU A 235 -16.34 32.30 -38.45
C LEU A 235 -16.29 32.15 -39.99
N GLN A 236 -17.42 32.37 -40.67
CA GLN A 236 -17.50 32.37 -42.13
C GLN A 236 -16.59 33.43 -42.76
N TRP A 237 -16.52 34.61 -42.16
CA TRP A 237 -15.68 35.69 -42.67
C TRP A 237 -14.19 35.37 -42.52
N TRP A 238 -13.77 34.78 -41.39
CA TRP A 238 -12.39 34.33 -41.18
C TRP A 238 -12.01 33.18 -42.11
N HIS A 239 -12.91 32.22 -42.37
CA HIS A 239 -12.68 31.18 -43.37
C HIS A 239 -12.41 31.77 -44.76
N LYS A 240 -13.18 32.79 -45.16
CA LYS A 240 -12.98 33.47 -46.44
C LYS A 240 -11.63 34.19 -46.52
N ALA A 241 -11.20 34.79 -45.41
CA ALA A 241 -9.89 35.43 -45.32
C ALA A 241 -8.73 34.42 -45.39
N ALA A 242 -8.82 33.31 -44.65
CA ALA A 242 -7.85 32.22 -44.69
C ALA A 242 -7.70 31.61 -46.09
N ALA A 243 -8.83 31.33 -46.76
CA ALA A 243 -8.83 30.84 -48.14
C ALA A 243 -8.19 31.82 -49.13
N HIS A 244 -8.35 33.13 -48.92
CA HIS A 244 -7.70 34.15 -49.75
C HIS A 244 -6.19 34.22 -49.52
N SER A 245 -5.74 33.95 -48.29
CA SER A 245 -4.32 33.83 -47.92
C SER A 245 -3.70 32.49 -48.29
N GLY A 246 -4.49 31.51 -48.77
CA GLY A 246 -4.01 30.18 -49.18
C GLY A 246 -3.66 29.25 -48.00
N THR A 247 -4.15 29.56 -46.80
CA THR A 247 -3.89 28.80 -45.56
C THR A 247 -5.18 28.24 -44.98
N GLU A 248 -5.07 27.22 -44.14
CA GLU A 248 -6.20 26.72 -43.36
C GLU A 248 -6.60 27.71 -42.25
N LEU A 249 -7.87 27.68 -41.81
CA LEU A 249 -8.40 28.66 -40.85
C LEU A 249 -7.58 28.73 -39.56
N GLU A 250 -7.20 27.59 -39.01
CA GLU A 250 -6.47 27.49 -37.74
C GLU A 250 -5.10 28.16 -37.84
N GLU A 251 -4.38 27.91 -38.93
CA GLU A 251 -3.07 28.50 -39.21
C GLU A 251 -3.18 30.01 -39.42
N TRP A 252 -4.19 30.44 -40.18
CA TRP A 252 -4.47 31.86 -40.43
C TRP A 252 -4.80 32.62 -39.14
N VAL A 253 -5.67 32.07 -38.29
CA VAL A 253 -6.07 32.71 -37.02
C VAL A 253 -4.87 32.85 -36.10
N THR A 254 -4.05 31.80 -35.98
CA THR A 254 -2.86 31.82 -35.12
C THR A 254 -1.85 32.86 -35.60
N ALA A 255 -1.48 32.83 -36.89
CA ALA A 255 -0.54 33.79 -37.46
C ALA A 255 -1.04 35.24 -37.37
N THR A 256 -2.34 35.47 -37.55
CA THR A 256 -2.94 36.81 -37.45
C THR A 256 -2.93 37.34 -36.03
N LEU A 257 -3.26 36.49 -35.04
CA LEU A 257 -3.22 36.86 -33.63
C LEU A 257 -1.78 37.13 -33.16
N ASP A 258 -0.82 36.32 -33.60
CA ASP A 258 0.59 36.49 -33.28
C ASP A 258 1.17 37.78 -33.89
N ALA A 259 0.81 38.11 -35.13
CA ALA A 259 1.21 39.36 -35.78
C ALA A 259 0.61 40.58 -35.07
N ALA A 260 -0.67 40.53 -34.71
CA ALA A 260 -1.34 41.60 -33.97
C ALA A 260 -0.73 41.78 -32.57
N ALA A 261 -0.44 40.68 -31.87
CA ALA A 261 0.24 40.71 -30.58
C ALA A 261 1.64 41.31 -30.69
N SER A 262 2.42 40.89 -31.69
CA SER A 262 3.76 41.40 -31.95
C SER A 262 3.75 42.90 -32.23
N GLN A 263 2.79 43.39 -33.02
CA GLN A 263 2.64 44.81 -33.30
C GLN A 263 2.37 45.62 -32.02
N VAL A 264 1.42 45.17 -31.20
CA VAL A 264 1.08 45.84 -29.93
C VAL A 264 2.26 45.86 -28.95
N LEU A 265 3.01 44.76 -28.86
CA LEU A 265 4.19 44.67 -27.99
C LEU A 265 5.33 45.56 -28.47
N MET A 266 5.55 45.66 -29.79
CA MET A 266 6.55 46.57 -30.36
C MET A 266 6.18 48.04 -30.15
N GLU A 267 4.90 48.40 -30.27
CA GLU A 267 4.41 49.75 -29.99
C GLU A 267 4.54 50.13 -28.51
N ALA A 268 4.36 49.17 -27.60
CA ALA A 268 4.53 49.36 -26.16
C ALA A 268 6.01 49.57 -25.75
N ASP A 269 6.94 48.83 -26.35
CA ASP A 269 8.38 48.98 -26.11
C ASP A 269 8.92 50.31 -26.64
N GLN A 270 8.34 50.86 -27.70
CA GLN A 270 8.71 52.18 -28.25
C GLN A 270 8.26 53.37 -27.39
N HIS A 271 7.33 53.16 -26.45
CA HIS A 271 6.78 54.21 -25.57
C HIS A 271 7.41 54.22 -24.17
N LEU A 272 8.47 53.46 -23.89
CA LEU A 272 9.25 53.64 -22.65
C LEU A 272 10.02 54.98 -22.71
N PRO A 273 9.72 55.96 -21.84
CA PRO A 273 10.53 57.18 -21.76
C PRO A 273 11.89 56.82 -21.18
N LEU A 274 12.96 57.21 -21.88
CA LEU A 274 14.29 57.30 -21.29
C LEU A 274 14.28 58.51 -20.34
N ASP A 275 14.19 58.24 -19.05
CA ASP A 275 14.72 59.11 -17.98
C ASP A 275 15.51 58.25 -16.98
#